data_AF-A0A096B0T7-F1
#
_entry.id   AF-A0A096B0T7-F1
#
_cell.length_a   1.000
_cell.length_b   1.000
_cell.length_c   1.000
_cell.angle_alpha   90.00
_cell.angle_beta   90.00
_cell.angle_gamma   90.00
#
_symmetry.space_group_name_H-M   'P 1'
#
loop_
_entity.id
_entity.type
_entity.pdbx_description
1 polymer ?
#
loop_
_entity_poly.entity_id
_entity_poly.type
_entity_poly.pdbx_seq_one_letter_code
_entity_poly.pdbx_strand_id
1 'polypeptide(L)' 'MTTVYNLCKLLIQKNRTDGLQDKMDVYLAADRLTPEEYQELAGLLAPEVRQ' A
#
# COMPACT_ATOMS: atom_id res chain seq x y z
N MET A 1 5.42 -16.51 -5.72
CA MET A 1 5.85 -15.12 -5.99
C MET A 1 4.85 -14.19 -5.34
N THR A 2 5.12 -13.70 -4.13
CA THR A 2 4.23 -12.76 -3.43
C THR A 2 4.63 -11.34 -3.79
N THR A 3 3.81 -10.66 -4.59
CA THR A 3 3.96 -9.25 -4.96
C THR A 3 3.81 -8.36 -3.72
N VAL A 4 4.55 -7.24 -3.66
CA VAL A 4 4.45 -6.23 -2.57
C VAL A 4 3.02 -5.78 -2.32
N TYR A 5 2.15 -5.81 -3.34
CA TYR A 5 0.73 -5.54 -3.18
C TYR A 5 0.02 -6.47 -2.19
N ASN A 6 0.20 -7.79 -2.31
CA ASN A 6 -0.41 -8.75 -1.40
C ASN A 6 0.11 -8.56 0.04
N LEU A 7 1.38 -8.19 0.19
CA LEU A 7 1.96 -7.88 1.49
C LEU A 7 1.31 -6.62 2.09
N CYS A 8 1.23 -5.54 1.31
CA CYS A 8 0.60 -4.29 1.75
C CYS A 8 -0.88 -4.49 2.10
N LYS A 9 -1.62 -5.26 1.29
CA LYS A 9 -3.03 -5.59 1.53
C LYS A 9 -3.22 -6.38 2.84
N LEU A 10 -2.34 -7.35 3.12
CA LEU A 10 -2.32 -8.07 4.40
C LEU A 10 -1.99 -7.17 5.60
N LEU A 11 -1.05 -6.24 5.42
CA LEU A 11 -0.68 -5.28 6.45
C LEU A 11 -1.83 -4.32 6.78
N ILE A 12 -2.54 -3.83 5.76
CA ILE A 12 -3.75 -3.00 5.92
C ILE A 12 -4.83 -3.78 6.67
N GLN A 13 -5.12 -5.03 6.27
CA GLN A 13 -6.07 -5.90 6.98
C GLN A 13 -5.69 -6.13 8.45
N LYS A 14 -4.39 -6.22 8.74
CA LYS A 14 -3.88 -6.38 10.11
C LYS A 14 -3.73 -5.06 10.88
N ASN A 15 -4.22 -3.93 10.35
CA ASN A 15 -4.04 -2.59 10.91
C ASN A 15 -2.56 -2.23 11.17
N ARG A 16 -1.63 -2.84 10.42
CA ARG A 16 -0.20 -2.53 10.45
C ARG A 16 0.18 -1.63 9.28
N THR A 17 -0.47 -0.49 9.25
CA THR A 17 -0.26 0.58 8.26
C THR A 17 0.85 1.54 8.68
N ASP A 18 1.42 1.34 9.88
CA ASP A 18 2.51 2.13 10.45
C ASP A 18 3.75 2.12 9.53
N GLY A 19 4.06 3.30 8.97
CA GLY A 19 5.12 3.46 7.98
C GLY A 19 4.96 2.58 6.73
N LEU A 20 3.73 2.15 6.41
CA LEU A 20 3.43 1.40 5.18
C LEU A 20 3.46 2.34 3.97
N GLN A 21 2.99 3.58 4.14
CA GLN A 21 3.00 4.59 3.10
C GLN A 21 4.43 4.91 2.62
N ASP A 22 5.37 5.06 3.56
CA ASP A 22 6.80 5.27 3.29
C ASP A 22 7.41 4.08 2.51
N LYS A 23 7.07 2.85 2.93
CA LYS A 23 7.49 1.62 2.22
C LYS A 23 6.90 1.53 0.81
N MET A 24 5.63 1.89 0.64
CA MET A 24 4.95 1.90 -0.65
C MET A 24 5.61 2.87 -1.63
N ASP A 25 6.03 4.04 -1.15
CA ASP A 25 6.76 5.04 -1.94
C ASP A 25 8.11 4.49 -2.44
N VAL A 26 8.86 3.83 -1.55
CA VAL A 26 10.11 3.14 -1.90
C VAL A 26 9.86 2.00 -2.89
N TYR A 27 8.77 1.24 -2.74
CA TYR A 27 8.44 0.15 -3.68
C TYR A 27 8.03 0.66 -5.06
N LEU A 28 7.32 1.79 -5.12
CA LEU A 28 6.99 2.47 -6.36
C LEU A 28 8.26 3.01 -7.05
N ALA A 29 9.15 3.66 -6.30
CA ALA A 29 10.42 4.15 -6.80
C ALA A 29 11.38 3.02 -7.26
N ALA A 30 11.26 1.83 -6.65
CA ALA A 30 12.06 0.65 -7.00
C ALA A 30 11.44 -0.21 -8.12
N ASP A 31 10.39 0.27 -8.79
CA ASP A 31 9.65 -0.46 -9.85
C ASP A 31 9.09 -1.83 -9.35
N ARG A 32 8.94 -1.99 -8.03
CA ARG A 32 8.37 -3.19 -7.41
C ARG A 32 6.85 -3.13 -7.30
N LEU A 33 6.30 -1.92 -7.32
CA LEU A 33 4.87 -1.63 -7.21
C LEU A 33 4.50 -0.74 -8.40
N THR A 34 3.41 -1.06 -9.09
CA THR A 34 2.91 -0.18 -10.14
C THR A 34 2.15 1.00 -9.51
N PRO A 35 2.09 2.15 -10.19
CA PRO A 35 1.31 3.29 -9.72
C PRO A 35 -0.18 2.94 -9.51
N GLU A 36 -0.74 2.03 -10.30
CA GLU A 36 -2.11 1.54 -10.15
C GLU A 36 -2.30 0.80 -8.80
N GLU A 37 -1.41 -0.14 -8.50
CA GLU A 37 -1.45 -0.91 -7.25
C GLU A 37 -1.20 -0.02 -6.03
N TYR A 38 -0.29 0.97 -6.16
CA TYR A 38 -0.06 1.99 -5.13
C TYR A 38 -1.33 2.76 -4.83
N GLN A 39 -2.02 3.24 -5.88
CA GLN A 39 -3.20 4.07 -5.72
C GLN A 39 -4.36 3.28 -5.10
N GLU A 40 -4.51 2.00 -5.46
CA GLU A 40 -5.51 1.12 -4.86
C GLU A 40 -5.20 0.85 -3.37
N LEU A 41 -3.95 0.52 -3.03
CA LEU A 41 -3.52 0.31 -1.65
C LEU A 41 -3.59 1.60 -0.83
N ALA A 42 -3.24 2.75 -1.39
CA ALA A 42 -3.32 4.04 -0.74
C ALA A 42 -4.78 4.43 -0.47
N GLY A 43 -5.70 4.08 -1.38
CA GLY A 43 -7.14 4.22 -1.16
C GLY A 43 -7.70 3.28 -0.09
N LEU A 44 -7.13 2.07 0.06
CA LEU A 44 -7.45 1.16 1.16
C LEU A 44 -6.80 1.58 2.50
N LEU A 45 -5.66 2.27 2.43
CA LEU A 45 -4.89 2.77 3.57
C LEU A 45 -5.50 4.04 4.15
N ALA A 46 -5.89 4.97 3.29
CA ALA A 46 -6.58 6.18 3.67
C ALA A 46 -7.99 5.76 4.12
N PRO A 47 -8.33 5.87 5.42
CA PRO A 47 -9.69 5.61 5.85
C PRO A 47 -10.56 6.57 5.06
N GLU A 48 -11.46 6.02 4.25
CA GLU A 48 -12.49 6.70 3.48
C GLU A 48 -12.79 8.06 4.12
N VAL A 49 -12.18 9.13 3.61
CA VAL A 49 -12.46 10.49 4.06
C VAL A 49 -13.85 10.78 3.52
N ARG A 50 -14.86 10.30 4.25
CA ARG A 50 -16.18 10.87 4.28
C ARG A 50 -16.02 12.23 4.94
N GLN A 51 -15.76 13.26 4.13
CA GLN A 51 -16.32 14.60 4.28
C GLN A 51 -16.07 15.45 3.04
#